data_AF-A0A6N7Q6Z1-F1
#
_entry.id   AF-A0A6N7Q6Z1-F1
#
_cell.length_a   1.000
_cell.length_b   1.000
_cell.length_c   1.000
_cell.angle_alpha   90.00
_cell.angle_beta   90.00
_cell.angle_gamma   90.00
#
_symmetry.space_group_name_H-M   'P 1'
#
loop_
_entity.id
_entity.type
_entity.pdbx_description
1 polymer ?
#
loop_
_entity_poly.entity_id
_entity_poly.type
_entity_poly.pdbx_seq_one_letter_code
_entity_poly.pdbx_strand_id
1 'polypeptide(L)'
;MASEPGTIETELVLASDGAIYLHFEEEPPAGRRVFTGYALTAEERAQHGTQGLLRWACLQLLALGSDGCVYVQEGTLDPEGRKEFRGYALTAEEAERVVQEIHRTAFNVTIATRVK
;
A
#
# COMPACT_ATOMS: atom_id res chain seq x y z
N MET A 1 28.18 9.89 9.88
CA MET A 1 27.56 9.47 8.61
C MET A 1 26.16 8.99 8.96
N ALA A 2 25.13 9.72 8.53
CA ALA A 2 23.76 9.26 8.68
C ALA A 2 23.60 8.06 7.74
N SER A 3 23.27 6.90 8.28
CA SER A 3 22.82 5.76 7.51
C SER A 3 21.67 6.21 6.60
N GLU A 4 21.75 5.91 5.31
CA GLU A 4 20.60 6.08 4.42
C GLU A 4 19.39 5.40 5.07
N PRO A 5 18.22 6.06 5.12
CA PRO A 5 17.03 5.43 5.68
C PRO A 5 16.80 4.14 4.89
N GLY A 6 16.90 3.00 5.57
CA GLY A 6 16.67 1.70 4.94
C GLY A 6 15.34 1.73 4.20
N THR A 7 15.36 1.42 2.91
CA THR A 7 14.16 1.40 2.08
C THR A 7 13.20 0.38 2.69
N ILE A 8 12.07 0.85 3.21
CA ILE A 8 11.04 -0.04 3.73
C ILE A 8 10.44 -0.78 2.52
N GLU A 9 10.55 -2.10 2.53
CA GLU A 9 9.88 -2.96 1.55
C GLU A 9 8.36 -2.88 1.72
N THR A 10 7.65 -2.93 0.61
CA THR A 10 6.19 -2.79 0.60
C THR A 10 5.56 -4.16 0.76
N GLU A 11 5.32 -4.57 2.00
CA GLU A 11 4.74 -5.88 2.32
C GLU A 11 3.25 -5.99 1.98
N LEU A 12 2.54 -4.86 2.09
CA LEU A 12 1.11 -4.79 1.82
C LEU A 12 0.69 -3.41 1.32
N VAL A 13 -0.44 -3.37 0.62
CA VAL A 13 -1.15 -2.14 0.27
C VAL A 13 -2.63 -2.22 0.67
N LEU A 14 -3.19 -1.10 1.13
CA LEU A 14 -4.63 -0.92 1.33
C LEU A 14 -5.20 -0.18 0.12
N ALA A 15 -6.03 -0.85 -0.66
CA ALA A 15 -6.61 -0.30 -1.87
C ALA A 15 -7.95 0.42 -1.62
N SER A 16 -8.27 1.32 -2.54
CA SER A 16 -9.48 2.16 -2.55
C SER A 16 -10.78 1.39 -2.76
N ASP A 17 -10.70 0.15 -3.28
CA ASP A 17 -11.84 -0.80 -3.30
C ASP A 17 -12.07 -1.49 -1.94
N GLY A 18 -11.25 -1.17 -0.94
CA GLY A 18 -11.31 -1.75 0.40
C GLY A 18 -10.53 -3.06 0.55
N ALA A 19 -9.90 -3.58 -0.52
CA ALA A 19 -9.09 -4.78 -0.43
C ALA A 19 -7.70 -4.49 0.17
N ILE A 20 -7.19 -5.47 0.90
CA ILE A 20 -5.78 -5.52 1.31
C ILE A 20 -5.09 -6.50 0.37
N TYR A 21 -4.01 -6.04 -0.26
CA TYR A 21 -3.16 -6.90 -1.08
C TYR A 21 -1.85 -7.15 -0.35
N LEU A 22 -1.46 -8.43 -0.25
CA LEU A 22 -0.15 -8.82 0.28
C LEU A 22 0.82 -9.09 -0.86
N HIS A 23 2.08 -8.70 -0.65
CA HIS A 23 3.16 -8.97 -1.58
C HIS A 23 3.36 -10.48 -1.81
N PHE A 24 3.80 -10.84 -3.01
CA PHE A 24 4.28 -12.18 -3.36
C PHE A 24 5.40 -12.08 -4.40
N GLU A 25 6.36 -13.00 -4.32
CA GLU A 25 7.51 -13.05 -5.25
C GLU A 25 7.21 -13.89 -6.50
N GLU A 26 6.56 -15.04 -6.32
CA GLU A 26 6.31 -16.03 -7.39
C GLU A 26 4.88 -15.95 -7.92
N GLU A 27 4.00 -16.87 -7.48
CA GLU A 27 2.61 -16.94 -7.88
C GLU A 27 1.68 -16.68 -6.69
N PRO A 28 0.57 -15.97 -6.90
CA PRO A 28 -0.43 -15.79 -5.86
C PRO A 28 -1.17 -17.12 -5.62
N PRO A 29 -1.84 -17.28 -4.45
CA PRO A 29 -2.75 -18.39 -4.25
C PRO A 29 -3.82 -18.46 -5.36
N ALA A 30 -4.20 -19.67 -5.74
CA ALA A 30 -5.14 -19.88 -6.85
C ALA A 30 -6.47 -19.14 -6.63
N GLY A 31 -6.96 -18.50 -7.69
CA GLY A 31 -8.24 -17.77 -7.68
C GLY A 31 -8.21 -16.42 -6.97
N ARG A 32 -7.04 -15.93 -6.52
CA ARG A 32 -6.92 -14.59 -5.93
C ARG A 32 -6.83 -13.52 -7.00
N ARG A 33 -7.51 -12.39 -6.76
CA ARG A 33 -7.32 -11.17 -7.55
C ARG A 33 -5.90 -10.64 -7.32
N VAL A 34 -5.25 -10.21 -8.39
CA VAL A 34 -3.92 -9.59 -8.33
C VAL A 34 -4.06 -8.08 -8.54
N PHE A 35 -3.24 -7.33 -7.82
CA PHE A 35 -3.00 -5.91 -8.06
C PHE A 35 -1.53 -5.73 -8.40
N THR A 36 -1.27 -5.18 -9.58
CA THR A 36 0.01 -4.61 -9.96
C THR A 36 -0.15 -3.10 -9.98
N GLY A 37 0.71 -2.39 -9.26
CA GLY A 37 0.65 -0.94 -9.18
C GLY A 37 2.03 -0.30 -9.17
N TYR A 38 2.07 0.94 -9.61
CA TYR A 38 3.29 1.75 -9.68
C TYR A 38 3.18 2.96 -8.78
N ALA A 39 4.24 3.23 -8.02
CA ALA A 39 4.27 4.33 -7.07
C ALA A 39 4.24 5.68 -7.81
N LEU A 40 3.41 6.60 -7.29
CA LEU A 40 3.48 8.01 -7.65
C LEU A 40 4.79 8.61 -7.15
N THR A 41 5.38 9.50 -7.94
CA THR A 41 6.52 10.32 -7.52
C THR A 41 6.10 11.33 -6.46
N ALA A 42 7.07 11.92 -5.76
CA ALA A 42 6.79 12.97 -4.78
C ALA A 42 6.13 14.21 -5.43
N GLU A 43 6.55 14.55 -6.65
CA GLU A 43 6.01 15.68 -7.40
C GLU A 43 4.54 15.45 -7.82
N GLU A 44 4.22 14.27 -8.33
CA GLU A 44 2.84 13.90 -8.69
C GLU A 44 1.92 13.94 -7.46
N ARG A 45 2.37 13.39 -6.33
CA ARG A 45 1.59 13.46 -5.07
C ARG A 45 1.36 14.90 -4.63
N ALA A 46 2.36 15.77 -4.77
CA ALA A 46 2.24 17.19 -4.43
C ALA A 46 1.29 17.92 -5.39
N GLN A 47 1.37 17.63 -6.69
CA GLN A 47 0.53 18.23 -7.71
C GLN A 47 -0.95 17.88 -7.53
N HIS A 48 -1.27 16.62 -7.22
CA HIS A 48 -2.64 16.20 -6.95
C HIS A 48 -3.13 16.70 -5.58
N GLY A 49 -2.26 16.72 -4.58
CA GLY A 49 -2.62 16.96 -3.19
C GLY A 49 -3.62 15.94 -2.65
N THR A 50 -3.99 16.07 -1.38
CA THR A 50 -4.89 15.10 -0.73
C THR A 50 -6.26 15.01 -1.41
N GLN A 51 -6.87 16.15 -1.74
CA GLN A 51 -8.20 16.17 -2.36
C GLN A 51 -8.19 15.56 -3.77
N GLY A 52 -7.14 15.84 -4.57
CA GLY A 52 -7.00 15.27 -5.89
C GLY A 52 -6.79 13.76 -5.85
N LEU A 53 -5.96 13.28 -4.92
CA LEU A 53 -5.75 11.83 -4.70
C LEU A 53 -7.02 11.13 -4.24
N LEU A 54 -7.80 11.72 -3.33
CA LEU A 54 -9.09 11.16 -2.90
C LEU A 54 -10.10 11.10 -4.05
N ARG A 55 -10.20 12.16 -4.86
CA ARG A 55 -11.05 12.15 -6.06
C ARG A 55 -10.60 11.07 -7.04
N TRP A 56 -9.29 10.90 -7.21
CA TRP A 56 -8.74 9.90 -8.11
C TRP A 56 -9.03 8.48 -7.63
N ALA A 57 -8.94 8.24 -6.32
CA ALA A 57 -9.34 6.96 -5.70
C ALA A 57 -10.82 6.60 -5.92
N CYS A 58 -11.69 7.57 -6.23
CA CYS A 58 -13.07 7.30 -6.63
C CYS A 58 -13.21 6.92 -8.12
N LEU A 59 -12.19 7.16 -8.95
CA LEU A 59 -12.21 6.97 -10.40
C LEU A 59 -11.32 5.83 -10.87
N GLN A 60 -10.26 5.52 -10.13
CA GLN A 60 -9.25 4.52 -10.43
C GLN A 60 -8.84 3.81 -9.15
N LEU A 61 -8.32 2.59 -9.28
CA LEU A 61 -7.83 1.82 -8.15
C LEU A 61 -6.46 2.37 -7.70
N LEU A 62 -6.49 3.10 -6.59
CA LEU A 62 -5.30 3.55 -5.86
C LEU A 62 -5.12 2.70 -4.60
N ALA A 63 -3.87 2.53 -4.17
CA ALA A 63 -3.55 1.83 -2.93
C ALA A 63 -2.48 2.55 -2.12
N LEU A 64 -2.64 2.58 -0.80
CA LEU A 64 -1.65 3.08 0.15
C LEU A 64 -0.75 1.93 0.61
N GLY A 65 0.54 2.03 0.32
CA GLY A 65 1.54 1.06 0.74
C GLY A 65 1.96 1.21 2.19
N SER A 66 2.36 0.09 2.77
CA SER A 66 3.00 0.00 4.10
C SER A 66 4.33 0.77 4.17
N ASP A 67 4.93 1.07 3.03
CA ASP A 67 6.10 1.94 2.87
C ASP A 67 5.74 3.44 2.82
N GLY A 68 4.45 3.79 2.88
CA GLY A 68 3.95 5.16 2.80
C GLY A 68 3.80 5.71 1.38
N CYS A 69 4.04 4.88 0.35
CA CYS A 69 3.82 5.28 -1.05
C CYS A 69 2.36 5.15 -1.47
N VAL A 70 1.95 5.92 -2.47
CA VAL A 70 0.66 5.77 -3.15
C VAL A 70 0.91 5.07 -4.47
N TYR A 71 0.29 3.92 -4.65
CA TYR A 71 0.36 3.10 -5.85
C TYR A 71 -0.89 3.28 -6.68
N VAL A 72 -0.74 3.35 -7.99
CA VAL A 72 -1.86 3.38 -8.94
C VAL A 72 -1.80 2.12 -9.78
N GLN A 73 -2.96 1.50 -10.03
CA GLN A 73 -3.07 0.28 -10.82
C GLN A 73 -2.41 0.44 -12.20
N GLU A 74 -1.77 -0.63 -12.65
CA GLU A 74 -1.19 -0.77 -13.99
C GLU A 74 -2.16 -0.30 -15.10
N GLY A 75 -1.60 0.24 -16.18
CA GLY A 75 -2.36 0.84 -17.28
C GLY A 75 -2.79 2.30 -17.04
N THR A 76 -2.67 2.81 -15.82
CA THR A 76 -2.97 4.23 -15.51
C THR A 76 -1.74 5.13 -15.64
N LEU A 77 -0.54 4.57 -15.45
CA LEU A 77 0.73 5.29 -15.48
C LEU A 77 1.75 4.53 -16.35
N ASP A 78 2.71 5.28 -16.87
CA ASP A 78 3.91 4.70 -17.48
C ASP A 78 4.77 4.04 -16.38
N PRO A 79 5.07 2.73 -16.48
CA PRO A 79 5.84 2.01 -15.46
C PRO A 79 7.32 2.40 -15.41
N GLU A 80 7.87 3.04 -16.45
CA GLU A 80 9.32 3.24 -16.56
C GLU A 80 9.89 4.03 -15.37
N GLY A 81 10.88 3.44 -14.69
CA GLY A 81 11.58 4.06 -13.56
C GLY A 81 10.79 4.13 -12.24
N ARG A 82 9.61 3.50 -12.15
CA ARG A 82 8.77 3.53 -10.95
C ARG A 82 8.98 2.32 -10.05
N LYS A 83 8.78 2.53 -8.74
CA LYS A 83 8.67 1.42 -7.78
C LYS A 83 7.39 0.65 -8.07
N GLU A 84 7.54 -0.64 -8.37
CA GLU A 84 6.43 -1.56 -8.59
C GLU A 84 6.01 -2.23 -7.27
N PHE A 85 4.72 -2.52 -7.14
CA PHE A 85 4.18 -3.45 -6.15
C PHE A 85 3.29 -4.46 -6.86
N ARG A 86 3.49 -5.74 -6.56
CA ARG A 86 2.65 -6.85 -6.98
C ARG A 86 2.12 -7.56 -5.74
N GLY A 87 0.80 -7.67 -5.64
CA GLY A 87 0.16 -8.30 -4.50
C GLY A 87 -1.14 -9.02 -4.83
N TYR A 88 -1.53 -9.97 -3.99
CA TYR A 88 -2.80 -10.70 -4.12
C TYR A 88 -3.79 -10.29 -3.05
N ALA A 89 -5.08 -10.25 -3.41
CA ALA A 89 -6.14 -9.85 -2.51
C ALA A 89 -6.36 -10.92 -1.41
N LEU A 90 -6.40 -10.46 -0.17
CA LEU A 90 -6.85 -11.25 0.96
C LEU A 90 -8.34 -11.62 0.84
N THR A 91 -8.74 -12.74 1.43
CA THR A 91 -10.18 -13.01 1.65
C THR A 91 -10.71 -12.10 2.73
N ALA A 92 -12.03 -12.05 2.89
CA ALA A 92 -12.65 -11.31 3.99
C ALA A 92 -12.13 -11.78 5.36
N GLU A 93 -12.00 -13.09 5.56
CA GLU A 93 -11.55 -13.68 6.82
C GLU A 93 -10.05 -13.44 7.09
N GLU A 94 -9.23 -13.38 6.04
CA GLU A 94 -7.82 -13.00 6.16
C GLU A 94 -7.67 -11.50 6.44
N ALA A 95 -8.42 -10.66 5.74
CA ALA A 95 -8.41 -9.22 5.93
C ALA A 95 -8.85 -8.84 7.34
N GLU A 96 -9.89 -9.48 7.89
CA GLU A 96 -10.33 -9.25 9.27
C GLU A 96 -9.19 -9.54 10.28
N ARG A 97 -8.51 -10.67 10.12
CA ARG A 97 -7.36 -11.03 10.98
C ARG A 97 -6.24 -10.00 10.86
N VAL A 98 -5.89 -9.59 9.65
CA VAL A 98 -4.85 -8.58 9.42
C VAL A 98 -5.21 -7.23 10.04
N VAL A 99 -6.47 -6.80 9.92
CA VAL A 99 -6.94 -5.54 10.53
C VAL A 99 -6.84 -5.59 12.05
N GLN A 100 -7.21 -6.71 12.67
CA GLN A 100 -7.06 -6.90 14.13
C GLN A 100 -5.59 -6.82 14.56
N GLU A 101 -4.69 -7.43 13.79
CA GLU A 101 -3.24 -7.38 14.05
C GLU A 101 -2.65 -5.98 13.88
N ILE A 102 -3.04 -5.26 12.83
CA ILE A 102 -2.65 -3.86 12.61
C ILE A 102 -3.13 -2.99 13.77
N HIS A 103 -4.41 -3.13 14.16
CA HIS A 103 -4.98 -2.37 15.26
C HIS A 103 -4.24 -2.62 16.58
N ARG A 104 -3.99 -3.90 16.90
CA ARG A 104 -3.24 -4.31 18.09
C ARG A 104 -1.82 -3.75 18.09
N THR A 105 -1.13 -3.81 16.94
CA THR A 105 0.22 -3.27 16.80
C THR A 105 0.24 -1.76 16.98
N ALA A 106 -0.67 -1.03 16.32
CA ALA A 106 -0.80 0.42 16.46
C ALA A 106 -1.09 0.83 17.92
N PHE A 107 -1.95 0.09 18.61
CA PHE A 107 -2.21 0.29 20.03
C PHE A 107 -0.93 0.08 20.87
N ASN A 108 -0.23 -1.04 20.68
CA ASN A 108 0.99 -1.36 21.42
C ASN A 108 2.09 -0.29 21.22
N VAL A 109 2.30 0.18 19.99
CA VAL A 109 3.23 1.27 19.68
C VAL A 109 2.83 2.58 20.37
N THR A 110 1.53 2.90 20.36
CA THR A 110 1.00 4.10 21.03
C THR A 110 1.23 4.06 22.53
N ILE A 111 1.05 2.89 23.16
CA ILE A 111 1.34 2.71 24.59
C ILE A 111 2.85 2.85 24.83
N ALA A 112 3.69 2.15 24.08
CA ALA A 112 5.14 2.19 24.26
C ALA A 112 5.74 3.60 24.12
N THR A 113 5.16 4.44 23.26
CA THR A 113 5.60 5.83 23.06
C THR A 113 5.10 6.80 24.15
N ARG A 114 4.02 6.47 24.87
CA ARG A 114 3.50 7.25 26.00
C ARG A 114 4.25 7.01 27.31
N VAL A 115 4.96 5.89 27.47
CA VAL A 115 5.74 5.58 28.68
C VAL A 115 7.15 6.22 28.61
N LYS A 116 7.27 7.41 28.00
CA LYS A 116 8.49 8.23 28.01
C LYS A 116 8.26 9.51 28.77
#